data_AF-A0A9E0ULT1-F1
#
_entry.id   AF-A0A9E0ULT1-F1
#
_cell.length_a   1.000
_cell.length_b   1.000
_cell.length_c   1.000
_cell.angle_alpha   90.00
_cell.angle_beta   90.00
_cell.angle_gamma   90.00
#
_symmetry.space_group_name_H-M   'P 1'
#
loop_
_entity.id
_entity.type
_entity.pdbx_description
1 polymer ?
#
loop_
_entity_poly.entity_id
_entity_poly.type
_entity_poly.pdbx_seq_one_letter_code
_entity_poly.pdbx_strand_id
1 'polypeptide(L)' 'IALTLASKAHAFLHGRGYVTPQDIKDIAPDIFRHRIIVSYEAEAEGISSEEIIRDVLNTVAVP' A
#
# COMPACT_ATOMS: atom_id res chain seq x y z
N ILE A 1 -0.69 7.62 -9.45
CA ILE A 1 -2.05 7.85 -10.02
C ILE A 1 -3.07 6.90 -9.40
N ALA A 2 -2.94 5.57 -9.55
CA ALA A 2 -3.93 4.59 -9.04
C ALA A 2 -4.17 4.70 -7.52
N LEU A 3 -3.10 4.78 -6.71
CA LEU A 3 -3.20 4.87 -5.24
C LEU A 3 -4.05 6.06 -4.78
N THR A 4 -3.79 7.24 -5.33
CA THR A 4 -4.50 8.47 -4.96
C THR A 4 -5.99 8.39 -5.31
N LEU A 5 -6.33 7.85 -6.49
CA LEU A 5 -7.73 7.75 -6.91
C LEU A 5 -8.49 6.72 -6.08
N ALA A 6 -7.90 5.55 -5.86
CA ALA A 6 -8.49 4.49 -5.07
C ALA A 6 -8.65 4.89 -3.59
N SER A 7 -7.67 5.60 -3.01
CA SER A 7 -7.79 6.10 -1.62
C SER A 7 -8.92 7.15 -1.48
N LYS A 8 -9.11 8.01 -2.49
CA LYS A 8 -10.24 8.96 -2.52
C LYS A 8 -11.58 8.25 -2.66
N ALA A 9 -11.67 7.27 -3.55
CA ALA A 9 -12.87 6.45 -3.70
C ALA A 9 -13.19 5.70 -2.41
N HIS A 10 -12.19 5.11 -1.76
CA HIS A 10 -12.33 4.44 -0.48
C HIS A 10 -12.87 5.37 0.60
N ALA A 11 -12.25 6.55 0.78
CA ALA A 11 -12.73 7.55 1.74
C ALA A 11 -14.16 8.00 1.44
N PHE A 12 -14.49 8.22 0.16
CA PHE A 12 -15.83 8.62 -0.28
C PHE A 12 -16.88 7.54 0.01
N LEU A 13 -16.57 6.27 -0.25
CA LEU A 13 -17.46 5.14 0.08
C LEU A 13 -17.70 5.02 1.59
N HIS A 14 -16.75 5.49 2.41
CA HIS A 14 -16.89 5.58 3.86
C HIS A 14 -17.52 6.90 4.34
N GLY A 15 -18.15 7.67 3.44
CA GLY A 15 -18.86 8.91 3.77
C GLY A 15 -17.95 10.09 4.16
N ARG A 16 -16.64 10.00 3.90
CA ARG A 16 -15.66 11.05 4.24
C ARG A 16 -15.29 11.85 2.98
N GLY A 17 -15.24 13.17 3.13
CA GLY A 17 -14.81 14.11 2.07
C GLY A 17 -13.29 14.27 1.96
N TYR A 18 -12.51 13.55 2.76
CA TYR A 18 -11.05 13.64 2.81
C TYR A 18 -10.43 12.27 3.05
N VAL A 19 -9.21 12.08 2.54
CA VAL A 19 -8.43 10.86 2.69
C VAL A 19 -7.69 10.90 4.03
N THR A 20 -7.73 9.79 4.76
CA THR A 20 -6.94 9.56 5.98
C THR A 20 -5.75 8.66 5.67
N PRO A 21 -4.71 8.63 6.52
CA PRO A 21 -3.60 7.70 6.35
C PRO A 21 -4.05 6.23 6.32
N GLN A 22 -5.13 5.88 7.02
CA GLN A 22 -5.67 4.53 7.02
C GLN A 22 -6.18 4.11 5.63
N ASP A 23 -6.88 4.98 4.91
CA ASP A 23 -7.35 4.68 3.54
C ASP A 23 -6.21 4.32 2.59
N ILE A 24 -5.05 4.95 2.78
CA ILE A 24 -3.86 4.67 1.97
C ILE A 24 -3.28 3.32 2.35
N LYS A 25 -3.18 3.02 3.66
CA LYS A 25 -2.67 1.75 4.16
C LYS A 25 -3.53 0.56 3.76
N ASP A 26 -4.85 0.73 3.72
CA ASP A 26 -5.79 -0.33 3.33
C ASP A 26 -5.69 -0.67 1.85
N ILE A 27 -5.50 0.34 1.00
CA ILE A 27 -5.52 0.20 -0.47
C ILE A 27 -4.13 -0.10 -1.06
N ALA A 28 -3.05 0.27 -0.38
CA ALA A 28 -1.69 0.12 -0.89
C ALA A 28 -1.30 -1.33 -1.24
N PRO A 29 -1.63 -2.37 -0.43
CA PRO A 29 -1.29 -3.76 -0.77
C PRO A 29 -1.88 -4.22 -2.09
N ASP A 30 -3.16 -3.93 -2.34
CA ASP A 30 -3.86 -4.35 -3.56
C ASP A 30 -3.25 -3.74 -4.83
N ILE A 31 -2.76 -2.50 -4.72
CA ILE A 31 -2.17 -1.78 -5.84
C ILE A 31 -0.73 -2.21 -6.07
N PHE A 32 0.06 -2.41 -5.02
CA PHE A 32 1.50 -2.61 -5.15
C PHE A 32 1.93 -4.07 -5.23
N ARG A 33 1.13 -5.05 -4.79
CA ARG A 33 1.52 -6.47 -4.75
C ARG A 33 2.01 -7.05 -6.08
N HIS A 34 1.48 -6.54 -7.19
CA HIS A 34 1.81 -6.96 -8.56
C HIS A 34 2.67 -5.93 -9.30
N ARG A 35 3.11 -4.88 -8.62
CA ARG A 35 3.90 -3.77 -9.18
C ARG A 35 5.31 -3.68 -8.60
N ILE A 36 5.62 -4.50 -7.62
CA ILE A 36 6.94 -4.62 -7.02
C ILE A 36 7.57 -5.91 -7.53
N ILE A 37 8.72 -5.76 -8.17
CA ILE A 37 9.55 -6.88 -8.62
C ILE A 37 10.60 -7.12 -7.54
N VAL A 38 10.59 -8.31 -6.96
CA VAL A 38 11.60 -8.72 -5.98
C VAL A 38 12.93 -8.99 -6.67
N SER A 39 14.04 -8.72 -5.98
CA SER A 39 15.36 -9.11 -6.49
C SER A 39 15.55 -10.62 -6.38
N TYR A 40 16.53 -11.15 -7.10
CA TYR A 40 16.87 -12.58 -7.02
C TYR A 40 17.27 -12.98 -5.59
N GLU A 41 18.04 -12.13 -4.91
CA GLU A 41 18.45 -12.36 -3.52
C GLU A 41 17.24 -12.39 -2.59
N ALA A 42 16.32 -11.44 -2.74
CA ALA A 42 15.09 -11.38 -1.94
C ALA A 42 14.20 -12.61 -2.20
N GLU A 43 14.09 -13.04 -3.45
CA GLU A 43 13.35 -14.26 -3.80
C GLU A 43 14.01 -15.52 -3.19
N ALA A 44 15.35 -15.59 -3.22
CA ALA A 44 16.11 -16.69 -2.60
C ALA A 44 15.96 -16.75 -1.07
N GLU A 45 15.76 -15.59 -0.42
CA GLU A 45 15.46 -15.47 1.01
C GLU A 45 13.98 -15.68 1.34
N GLY A 46 13.11 -15.88 0.33
CA GLY A 46 11.68 -16.06 0.51
C GLY A 46 10.91 -14.76 0.82
N ILE A 47 11.52 -13.60 0.59
CA ILE A 47 10.92 -12.29 0.84
C ILE A 47 9.89 -12.00 -0.26
N SER A 48 8.65 -11.78 0.15
CA SER A 48 7.54 -11.49 -0.77
C SER A 48 7.35 -9.98 -1.01
N SER A 49 6.73 -9.62 -2.14
CA SER A 49 6.34 -8.22 -2.39
C SER A 49 5.36 -7.69 -1.34
N GLU A 50 4.49 -8.53 -0.78
CA GLU A 50 3.57 -8.16 0.31
C GLU A 50 4.30 -7.78 1.59
N GLU A 51 5.35 -8.53 1.93
CA GLU A 51 6.16 -8.27 3.11
C GLU A 51 6.91 -6.94 2.99
N ILE A 52 7.51 -6.68 1.81
CA ILE A 52 8.13 -5.40 1.50
C ILE A 52 7.13 -4.24 1.63
N ILE A 53 5.92 -4.40 1.09
CA ILE A 53 4.88 -3.35 1.19
C ILE A 53 4.52 -3.09 2.65
N ARG A 54 4.34 -4.15 3.44
CA ARG A 54 3.98 -4.04 4.85
C ARG A 54 5.04 -3.28 5.64
N ASP A 55 6.31 -3.62 5.43
CA ASP A 55 7.43 -2.99 6.15
C ASP A 55 7.60 -1.52 5.77
N VAL A 56 7.45 -1.20 4.48
CA VAL A 56 7.46 0.20 4.01
C VAL A 56 6.32 0.99 4.65
N LEU A 57 5.09 0.47 4.64
CA LEU A 57 3.92 1.16 5.21
C LEU A 57 4.00 1.33 6.75
N ASN A 58 4.69 0.42 7.43
CA ASN A 58 4.92 0.50 8.88
C ASN A 58 6.01 1.52 9.25
N THR A 59 6.98 1.73 8.37
CA THR A 59 8.08 2.69 8.60
C THR A 59 7.63 4.15 8.40
N VAL A 60 6.58 4.38 7.61
CA VAL A 60 6.05 5.73 7.37
C VAL A 60 5.20 6.19 8.56
N ALA A 61 5.71 7.20 9.27
CA ALA A 61 4.97 7.87 10.33
C ALA A 61 3.71 8.53 9.78
N VAL A 62 2.59 8.37 10.49
CA VAL A 62 1.33 9.03 10.19
C VAL A 62 1.14 10.23 11.15
N PRO A 63 0.73 11.41 10.65
CA PRO A 63 0.42 12.56 11.49
C PRO A 63 -0.86 12.39 12.31
#